data_AF-A0A6G2FVQ9-F1
#
_entry.id   AF-A0A6G2FVQ9-F1
#
_cell.length_a   1.000
_cell.length_b   1.000
_cell.length_c   1.000
_cell.angle_alpha   90.00
_cell.angle_beta   90.00
_cell.angle_gamma   90.00
#
_symmetry.space_group_name_H-M   'P 1'
#
loop_
_entity.id
_entity.type
_entity.pdbx_description
1 polymer ?
#
loop_
_entity_poly.entity_id
_entity_poly.type
_entity_poly.pdbx_seq_one_letter_code
_entity_poly.pdbx_strand_id
1 'polypeptide(L)'
;MDYFDYLDGFSTEEIEELLEQSQEKEQQRIKNELQRIDQELESRETIHEDIIKELESKINWYTERLNLVYKRTGNPSRIEELKKSLRKFYRELREEQRQNWRDRENLEESRRELLSELDELEDGDLTDLL
;
A
#
# COMPACT_ATOMS: atom_id res chain seq x y z
N MET A 1 37.45 21.47 13.79
CA MET A 1 38.13 20.51 12.90
C MET A 1 37.36 20.61 11.61
N ASP A 2 37.93 21.33 10.65
CA ASP A 2 37.28 21.57 9.38
C ASP A 2 37.21 20.26 8.61
N TYR A 3 36.09 19.98 7.96
CA TYR A 3 35.89 18.81 7.10
C TYR A 3 36.99 18.65 6.03
N PHE A 4 37.66 19.77 5.70
CA PHE A 4 38.78 19.86 4.76
C PHE A 4 40.07 19.18 5.23
N ASP A 5 40.33 19.05 6.53
CA ASP A 5 41.58 18.42 7.06
C ASP A 5 41.59 16.88 6.88
N TYR A 6 40.44 16.25 6.63
CA TYR A 6 40.32 14.80 6.38
C TYR A 6 40.52 14.40 4.92
N LEU A 7 40.44 15.37 3.99
CA LEU A 7 40.57 15.14 2.54
C LEU A 7 42.02 15.27 2.04
N ASP A 8 42.93 15.80 2.87
CA ASP A 8 44.36 16.03 2.53
C ASP A 8 45.17 14.73 2.33
N GLY A 9 44.54 13.56 2.47
CA GLY A 9 45.16 12.24 2.32
C GLY A 9 44.49 11.29 1.33
N PHE A 10 43.38 11.67 0.69
CA PHE A 10 42.69 10.85 -0.31
C PHE A 10 42.96 11.36 -1.73
N SER A 11 43.20 10.46 -2.68
CA SER A 11 43.23 10.86 -4.09
C SER A 11 41.82 11.21 -4.58
N THR A 12 41.73 12.02 -5.65
CA THR A 12 40.45 12.30 -6.31
C THR A 12 39.74 11.01 -6.75
N GLU A 13 40.52 10.00 -7.18
CA GLU A 13 40.01 8.68 -7.59
C GLU A 13 39.42 7.89 -6.40
N GLU A 14 40.03 7.96 -5.21
CA GLU A 14 39.49 7.32 -4.00
C GLU A 14 38.19 7.98 -3.52
N ILE A 15 38.04 9.28 -3.73
CA ILE A 15 36.82 10.03 -3.41
C ILE A 15 35.70 9.64 -4.38
N GLU A 16 36.00 9.57 -5.69
CA GLU A 16 35.05 9.12 -6.73
C GLU A 16 34.56 7.70 -6.46
N GLU A 17 35.46 6.76 -6.17
CA GLU A 17 35.10 5.37 -5.85
C GLU A 17 34.21 5.28 -4.59
N LEU A 18 34.47 6.10 -3.57
CA LEU A 18 33.62 6.15 -2.37
C LEU A 18 32.23 6.74 -2.65
N LEU A 19 32.13 7.74 -3.54
CA LEU A 19 30.86 8.35 -3.95
C LEU A 19 30.02 7.38 -4.77
N GLU A 20 30.63 6.71 -5.76
CA GLU A 20 29.98 5.69 -6.59
C GLU A 20 29.44 4.55 -5.71
N GLN A 21 30.28 4.01 -4.81
CA GLN A 21 29.84 2.98 -3.85
C GLN A 21 28.72 3.45 -2.92
N SER A 22 28.68 4.75 -2.57
CA SER A 22 27.62 5.32 -1.75
C SER A 22 26.31 5.42 -2.53
N GLN A 23 26.36 5.90 -3.77
CA GLN A 23 25.20 6.01 -4.65
C GLN A 23 24.62 4.64 -4.99
N GLU A 24 25.46 3.64 -5.31
CA GLU A 24 25.00 2.27 -5.57
C GLU A 24 24.24 1.69 -4.37
N LYS A 25 24.77 1.90 -3.15
CA LYS A 25 24.11 1.45 -1.91
C LYS A 25 22.75 2.13 -1.72
N GLU A 26 22.68 3.42 -2.04
CA GLU A 26 21.47 4.21 -1.91
C GLU A 26 20.40 3.79 -2.93
N GLN A 27 20.79 3.64 -4.21
CA GLN A 27 19.91 3.06 -5.24
C GLN A 27 19.42 1.67 -4.85
N GLN A 28 20.29 0.81 -4.30
CA GLN A 28 19.88 -0.52 -3.86
C GLN A 28 18.92 -0.46 -2.67
N ARG A 29 19.10 0.48 -1.74
CA ARG A 29 18.18 0.73 -0.62
C ARG A 29 16.79 1.09 -1.15
N ILE A 30 16.71 2.03 -2.09
CA ILE A 30 15.46 2.49 -2.70
C ILE A 30 14.79 1.35 -3.48
N LYS A 31 15.55 0.60 -4.30
CA LYS A 31 15.04 -0.57 -5.04
C LYS A 31 14.45 -1.63 -4.11
N ASN A 32 15.11 -1.90 -2.98
CA ASN A 32 14.60 -2.83 -1.98
C ASN A 32 13.30 -2.33 -1.33
N GLU A 33 13.19 -1.03 -1.08
CA GLU A 33 11.98 -0.44 -0.49
C GLU A 33 10.81 -0.44 -1.48
N LEU A 34 11.05 -0.13 -2.76
CA LEU A 34 10.07 -0.28 -3.84
C LEU A 34 9.54 -1.72 -3.92
N GLN A 35 10.42 -2.72 -3.84
CA GLN A 35 10.01 -4.13 -3.83
C GLN A 35 9.14 -4.47 -2.62
N ARG A 36 9.41 -3.89 -1.45
CA ARG A 36 8.58 -4.08 -0.25
C ARG A 36 7.20 -3.47 -0.42
N ILE A 37 7.11 -2.27 -0.99
CA ILE A 37 5.82 -1.62 -1.28
C ILE A 37 5.00 -2.46 -2.26
N ASP A 38 5.63 -2.98 -3.32
CA ASP A 38 4.95 -3.84 -4.29
C ASP A 38 4.40 -5.13 -3.62
N GLN A 39 5.18 -5.75 -2.71
CA GLN A 39 4.72 -6.90 -1.92
C GLN A 39 3.58 -6.55 -0.95
N GLU A 40 3.65 -5.37 -0.33
CA GLU A 40 2.59 -4.90 0.57
C GLU A 40 1.29 -4.64 -0.19
N LEU A 41 1.35 -4.05 -1.38
CA LEU A 41 0.20 -3.86 -2.27
C LEU A 41 -0.46 -5.19 -2.63
N GLU A 42 0.31 -6.19 -3.04
CA GLU A 42 -0.21 -7.53 -3.37
C GLU A 42 -0.85 -8.22 -2.16
N SER A 43 -0.17 -8.16 -1.00
CA SER A 43 -0.68 -8.74 0.23
C SER A 43 -1.98 -8.07 0.69
N ARG A 44 -2.07 -6.74 0.61
CA ARG A 44 -3.26 -5.99 1.00
C ARG A 44 -4.43 -6.27 0.06
N GLU A 45 -4.18 -6.36 -1.24
CA GLU A 45 -5.23 -6.70 -2.20
C GLU A 45 -5.79 -8.11 -1.93
N THR A 46 -4.92 -9.08 -1.63
CA THR A 46 -5.35 -10.44 -1.26
C THR A 46 -6.23 -10.43 0.00
N ILE A 47 -5.81 -9.73 1.05
CA ILE A 47 -6.58 -9.60 2.29
C ILE A 47 -7.92 -8.91 2.02
N HIS A 48 -7.91 -7.84 1.22
CA HIS A 48 -9.11 -7.12 0.85
C HIS A 48 -10.10 -8.04 0.12
N GLU A 49 -9.65 -8.78 -0.89
CA GLU A 49 -10.49 -9.72 -1.61
C GLU A 49 -11.14 -10.76 -0.69
N ASP A 50 -10.39 -11.32 0.26
CA ASP A 50 -10.90 -12.30 1.21
C ASP A 50 -11.98 -11.71 2.13
N ILE A 51 -11.77 -10.49 2.62
CA ILE A 51 -12.75 -9.75 3.43
C ILE A 51 -14.02 -9.48 2.61
N ILE A 52 -13.88 -9.03 1.36
CA ILE A 52 -15.01 -8.78 0.46
C ILE A 52 -15.81 -10.07 0.24
N LYS A 53 -15.14 -11.18 -0.10
CA LYS A 53 -15.79 -12.49 -0.30
C LYS A 53 -16.54 -12.96 0.95
N GLU A 54 -15.98 -12.75 2.14
CA GLU A 54 -16.64 -13.08 3.40
C GLU A 54 -17.90 -12.21 3.64
N LEU A 55 -17.78 -10.89 3.42
CA LEU A 55 -18.89 -9.96 3.60
C LEU A 55 -20.02 -10.22 2.61
N GLU A 56 -19.71 -10.48 1.34
CA GLU A 56 -20.68 -10.85 0.31
C GLU A 56 -21.40 -12.16 0.65
N SER A 57 -20.66 -13.16 1.14
CA SER A 57 -21.23 -14.43 1.59
C SER A 57 -22.22 -14.22 2.75
N LYS A 58 -21.87 -13.37 3.73
CA LYS A 58 -22.77 -13.00 4.83
C LYS A 58 -24.00 -12.27 4.30
N ILE A 59 -23.83 -11.28 3.42
CA ILE A 59 -24.95 -10.53 2.82
C ILE A 59 -25.91 -11.48 2.10
N ASN A 60 -25.39 -12.41 1.31
CA ASN A 60 -26.20 -13.41 0.61
C ASN A 60 -27.00 -14.27 1.58
N TRP A 61 -26.34 -14.84 2.60
CA TRP A 61 -26.99 -15.66 3.62
C TRP A 61 -28.12 -14.91 4.35
N TYR A 62 -27.87 -13.67 4.78
CA TYR A 62 -28.88 -12.86 5.46
C TYR A 62 -30.03 -12.46 4.53
N THR A 63 -29.76 -12.23 3.25
CA THR A 63 -30.77 -11.91 2.24
C THR A 63 -31.68 -13.10 1.96
N GLU A 64 -31.12 -14.29 1.79
CA GLU A 64 -31.89 -15.53 1.66
C GLU A 64 -32.75 -15.77 2.90
N ARG A 65 -32.17 -15.58 4.09
CA ARG A 65 -32.88 -15.75 5.35
C ARG A 65 -34.04 -14.77 5.48
N LEU A 66 -33.84 -13.51 5.10
CA LEU A 66 -34.88 -12.48 5.07
C LEU A 66 -36.04 -12.90 4.16
N ASN A 67 -35.73 -13.36 2.94
CA ASN A 67 -36.72 -13.84 1.98
C ASN A 67 -37.54 -15.02 2.53
N LEU A 68 -36.90 -15.96 3.23
CA LEU A 68 -37.59 -17.08 3.88
C LEU A 68 -38.54 -16.63 4.99
N VAL A 69 -38.12 -15.67 5.83
CA VAL A 69 -38.96 -15.15 6.92
C VAL A 69 -40.17 -14.39 6.36
N TYR A 70 -39.97 -13.58 5.31
CA TYR A 70 -41.05 -12.90 4.61
C TYR A 70 -42.10 -13.88 4.07
N LYS A 71 -41.67 -15.01 3.49
CA LYS A 71 -42.57 -16.03 2.93
C LYS A 71 -43.32 -16.86 3.98
N ARG A 72 -42.72 -17.09 5.16
CA ARG A 72 -43.22 -18.09 6.12
C ARG A 72 -44.01 -17.53 7.30
N THR A 73 -43.57 -16.42 7.87
CA THR A 73 -44.01 -16.08 9.25
C THR A 73 -44.32 -14.61 9.44
N GLY A 74 -43.98 -13.75 8.47
CA GLY A 74 -44.29 -12.31 8.50
C GLY A 74 -43.83 -11.58 9.77
N ASN A 75 -42.98 -12.19 10.62
CA ASN A 75 -42.66 -11.68 11.94
C ASN A 75 -41.87 -10.37 11.78
N PRO A 76 -42.47 -9.21 12.11
CA PRO A 76 -41.87 -7.92 11.81
C PRO A 76 -40.57 -7.68 12.57
N SER A 77 -40.49 -8.16 13.82
CA SER A 77 -39.30 -8.02 14.67
C SER A 77 -38.10 -8.76 14.08
N ARG A 78 -38.29 -10.02 13.66
CA ARG A 78 -37.22 -10.83 13.05
C ARG A 78 -36.80 -10.30 11.69
N ILE A 79 -37.73 -9.73 10.91
CA ILE A 79 -37.42 -9.05 9.65
C ILE A 79 -36.55 -7.82 9.92
N GLU A 80 -36.88 -7.01 10.91
CA GLU A 80 -36.14 -5.79 11.22
C GLU A 80 -34.71 -6.09 11.71
N GLU A 81 -34.53 -7.15 12.51
CA GLU A 81 -33.20 -7.63 12.92
C GLU A 81 -32.32 -8.04 11.72
N LEU A 82 -32.90 -8.81 10.78
CA LEU A 82 -32.20 -9.23 9.57
C LEU A 82 -31.86 -8.03 8.67
N LYS A 83 -32.77 -7.06 8.52
CA LYS A 83 -32.50 -5.80 7.81
C LYS A 83 -31.40 -4.98 8.49
N LYS A 84 -31.41 -4.88 9.82
CA LYS A 84 -30.37 -4.19 10.58
C LYS A 84 -29.00 -4.84 10.35
N SER A 85 -28.95 -6.16 10.36
CA SER A 85 -27.73 -6.93 10.11
C SER A 85 -27.24 -6.73 8.67
N LEU A 86 -28.12 -6.80 7.66
CA LEU A 86 -27.77 -6.48 6.27
C LEU A 86 -27.22 -5.06 6.12
N ARG A 87 -27.88 -4.06 6.71
CA ARG A 87 -27.40 -2.67 6.68
C ARG A 87 -26.01 -2.51 7.33
N LYS A 88 -25.69 -3.32 8.35
CA LYS A 88 -24.36 -3.36 8.97
C LYS A 88 -23.33 -3.92 7.98
N PHE A 89 -23.56 -5.09 7.39
CA PHE A 89 -22.62 -5.67 6.43
C PHE A 89 -22.41 -4.82 5.18
N TYR A 90 -23.46 -4.19 4.63
CA TYR A 90 -23.31 -3.23 3.52
C TYR A 90 -22.55 -1.95 3.91
N ARG A 91 -22.53 -1.59 5.19
CA ARG A 91 -21.73 -0.46 5.67
C ARG A 91 -20.28 -0.87 5.80
N GLU A 92 -20.02 -2.04 6.37
CA GLU A 92 -18.69 -2.63 6.47
C GLU A 92 -18.07 -2.79 5.09
N LEU A 93 -18.79 -3.38 4.12
CA LEU A 93 -18.32 -3.52 2.73
C LEU A 93 -17.88 -2.19 2.12
N ARG A 94 -18.68 -1.13 2.32
CA ARG A 94 -18.35 0.20 1.80
C ARG A 94 -17.20 0.88 2.53
N GLU A 95 -17.01 0.56 3.81
CA GLU A 95 -15.88 1.07 4.57
C GLU A 95 -14.59 0.37 4.13
N GLU A 96 -14.60 -0.95 4.01
CA GLU A 96 -13.46 -1.73 3.50
C GLU A 96 -13.03 -1.27 2.11
N GLN A 97 -13.97 -1.02 1.19
CA GLN A 97 -13.64 -0.47 -0.13
C GLN A 97 -12.98 0.91 -0.06
N ARG A 98 -13.43 1.78 0.86
CA ARG A 98 -12.83 3.11 1.05
C ARG A 98 -11.44 3.02 1.69
N GLN A 99 -11.26 2.14 2.67
CA GLN A 99 -9.98 1.94 3.34
C GLN A 99 -8.97 1.35 2.36
N ASN A 100 -9.33 0.30 1.62
CA ASN A 100 -8.44 -0.27 0.61
C ASN A 100 -8.04 0.77 -0.45
N TRP A 101 -8.99 1.59 -0.93
CA TRP A 101 -8.65 2.65 -1.88
C TRP A 101 -7.66 3.66 -1.32
N ARG A 102 -7.83 4.12 -0.07
CA ARG A 102 -6.91 5.05 0.59
C ARG A 102 -5.55 4.42 0.84
N ASP A 103 -5.52 3.19 1.32
CA ASP A 103 -4.28 2.46 1.58
C ASP A 103 -3.48 2.28 0.29
N ARG A 104 -4.17 1.94 -0.81
CA ARG A 104 -3.55 1.81 -2.12
C ARG A 104 -3.03 3.14 -2.64
N GLU A 105 -3.81 4.21 -2.51
CA GLU A 105 -3.39 5.56 -2.92
C GLU A 105 -2.14 6.02 -2.17
N ASN A 106 -2.08 5.82 -0.85
CA ASN A 106 -0.91 6.15 -0.03
C ASN A 106 0.34 5.36 -0.45
N LEU A 107 0.20 4.04 -0.66
CA LEU A 107 1.32 3.19 -1.09
C LEU A 107 1.78 3.53 -2.51
N GLU A 108 0.86 3.84 -3.42
CA GLU A 108 1.18 4.30 -4.77
C GLU A 108 1.89 5.67 -4.75
N GLU A 109 1.52 6.57 -3.83
CA GLU A 109 2.19 7.86 -3.64
C GLU A 109 3.63 7.66 -3.15
N SER A 110 3.84 6.89 -2.08
CA SER A 110 5.19 6.55 -1.60
C SER A 110 6.05 5.86 -2.67
N ARG A 111 5.44 5.01 -3.50
CA ARG A 111 6.13 4.38 -4.64
C ARG A 111 6.57 5.42 -5.68
N ARG A 112 5.77 6.44 -5.97
CA ARG A 112 6.14 7.53 -6.90
C ARG A 112 7.25 8.39 -6.34
N GLU A 113 7.22 8.70 -5.05
CA GLU A 113 8.28 9.46 -4.37
C GLU A 113 9.62 8.72 -4.46
N LEU A 114 9.65 7.43 -4.14
CA LEU A 114 10.86 6.61 -4.22
C LEU A 114 11.37 6.45 -5.66
N LEU A 115 10.47 6.37 -6.64
CA LEU A 115 10.87 6.36 -8.06
C LEU A 115 11.48 7.69 -8.49
N SER A 116 10.94 8.82 -8.00
CA SER A 116 11.52 10.14 -8.24
C SER A 116 12.89 10.27 -7.58
N GLU A 117 13.05 9.78 -6.34
CA GLU A 117 14.34 9.76 -5.63
C GLU A 117 15.37 8.92 -6.38
N LEU A 118 14.95 7.78 -6.95
CA LEU A 118 15.82 6.94 -7.78
C LEU A 118 16.24 7.65 -9.09
N ASP A 119 15.29 8.28 -9.77
CA ASP A 119 15.52 9.04 -11.00
C ASP A 119 16.48 10.21 -10.75
N GLU A 120 16.32 10.94 -9.65
CA GLU A 120 17.23 12.02 -9.22
C GLU A 120 18.64 11.52 -8.93
N LEU A 121 18.79 10.31 -8.36
CA LEU A 121 20.10 9.69 -8.13
C LEU A 121 20.75 9.20 -9.43
N GLU A 122 19.95 8.80 -10.42
CA GLU A 122 20.44 8.40 -11.75
C GLU A 122 20.77 9.63 -12.63
N ASP A 123 20.00 10.73 -12.52
CA ASP A 123 20.21 11.98 -13.25
C ASP A 123 21.29 12.88 -12.63
N GLY A 124 21.46 12.86 -11.30
CA GLY A 124 22.53 13.55 -10.59
C GLY A 124 23.93 13.13 -11.07
N ASP A 125 24.03 11.88 -11.54
CA ASP A 125 25.21 11.28 -12.18
C ASP A 125 25.56 11.93 -13.54
N LEU A 126 24.57 12.56 -14.21
CA LEU A 126 24.76 13.24 -15.51
C LEU A 126 25.00 14.75 -15.37
N THR A 127 24.56 15.38 -14.29
CA THR A 127 24.70 16.84 -14.10
C THR A 127 26.05 17.28 -13.54
N ASP A 128 26.84 16.38 -12.94
CA ASP A 128 28.19 16.68 -12.43
C ASP A 128 29.31 16.46 -13.47
N LEU A 129 28.97 16.14 -14.73
CA LEU A 129 29.90 15.88 -15.84
C LEU A 129 29.96 16.98 -16.94
N LEU A 130 29.34 18.15 -16.72
CA LEU A 130 29.34 19.31 -17.65
C LEU A 130 29.95 20.57 -17.02
#